data_AF-A0A2H0VTY3-F1
#
_entry.id   AF-A0A2H0VTY3-F1
#
_cell.length_a   1.000
_cell.length_b   1.000
_cell.length_c   1.000
_cell.angle_alpha   90.00
_cell.angle_beta   90.00
_cell.angle_gamma   90.00
#
_symmetry.space_group_name_H-M   'P 1'
#
loop_
_entity.id
_entity.type
_entity.pdbx_description
1 polymer ?
#
loop_
_entity_poly.entity_id
_entity_poly.type
_entity_poly.pdbx_seq_one_letter_code
_entity_poly.pdbx_strand_id
1 'polypeptide(L)'
;MRAIGTFPNENHARRFAQYLTHVGIGNNCEGSFAAGTGHMSYQIWIHEEDKLETATNLLNEFLKNPMDSKFDAPIPEPEPVPTDPNEELAEELPPRHFKNFVTNFLIALCCMVYFLNTLQEIPLSKQGFPEQAFLMTPMQAQFMFDLPPAFAQLEESLEKFGAQNPQSNQPPAGLLQEIESANQSSYWKGAYEWVVNKIDGTDTSLGEGPLFSSIRQGEIWRLFTPVILHRDLLHILFNMLWLWYLGRPIEQRIGPFRMLLFTLIAAIGTNTLQYLMSGPFFIGYSGIVTALAGFIWMREKIAPWEGYPLNKSTVLFLLFFIAAIFALQLVAFFIQVFTTHNFTPNIANTAHIAGVFIGVFLARFKYFAQRVCK
;
A
#
# COMPACT_ATOMS: atom_id res chain seq x y z
N MET A 1 42.74 7.48 4.35
CA MET A 1 42.71 7.84 2.92
C MET A 1 43.09 9.30 2.77
N ARG A 2 43.94 9.67 1.80
CA ARG A 2 44.25 11.08 1.48
C ARG A 2 44.14 11.33 -0.02
N ALA A 3 43.61 12.50 -0.39
CA ALA A 3 43.53 12.93 -1.77
C ALA A 3 44.91 13.40 -2.25
N ILE A 4 45.34 12.91 -3.41
CA ILE A 4 46.64 13.26 -4.00
C ILE A 4 46.51 14.20 -5.21
N GLY A 5 45.35 14.27 -5.85
CA GLY A 5 45.13 15.15 -6.99
C GLY A 5 43.70 15.15 -7.51
N THR A 6 43.41 16.14 -8.35
CA THR A 6 42.11 16.35 -8.99
C THR A 6 42.29 16.50 -10.50
N PHE A 7 41.43 15.83 -11.26
CA PHE A 7 41.45 15.79 -12.72
C PHE A 7 40.17 16.43 -13.29
N PRO A 8 40.28 17.24 -14.36
CA PRO A 8 39.11 17.76 -15.07
C PRO A 8 38.51 16.75 -16.07
N ASN A 9 39.22 15.64 -16.36
CA ASN A 9 38.84 14.65 -17.36
C ASN A 9 38.75 13.25 -16.72
N GLU A 10 37.59 12.61 -16.87
CA GLU A 10 37.31 11.28 -16.32
C GLU A 10 38.28 10.21 -16.86
N ASN A 11 38.60 10.27 -18.15
CA ASN A 11 39.45 9.27 -18.80
C ASN A 11 40.87 9.30 -18.24
N HIS A 12 41.40 10.50 -17.98
CA HIS A 12 42.71 10.64 -17.34
C HIS A 12 42.70 10.17 -15.89
N ALA A 13 41.64 10.49 -15.15
CA ALA A 13 41.49 10.05 -13.75
C ALA A 13 41.42 8.52 -13.65
N ARG A 14 40.59 7.88 -14.48
CA ARG A 14 40.44 6.42 -14.52
C ARG A 14 41.71 5.72 -15.00
N ARG A 15 42.38 6.23 -16.04
CA ARG A 15 43.66 5.69 -16.53
C ARG A 15 44.72 5.69 -15.43
N PHE A 16 44.86 6.80 -14.72
CA PHE A 16 45.83 6.89 -13.63
C PHE A 16 45.45 6.00 -12.43
N ALA A 17 44.16 5.94 -12.06
CA ALA A 17 43.66 5.05 -11.01
C ALA A 17 43.90 3.56 -11.33
N GLN A 18 43.70 3.15 -12.59
CA GLN A 18 44.01 1.80 -13.06
C GLN A 18 45.51 1.51 -12.95
N TYR A 19 46.36 2.45 -13.37
CA TYR A 19 47.80 2.30 -13.24
C TYR A 19 48.25 2.15 -11.78
N LEU A 20 47.73 2.98 -10.86
CA LEU A 20 47.99 2.85 -9.43
C LEU A 20 47.62 1.46 -8.90
N THR A 21 46.47 0.94 -9.32
CA THR A 21 46.03 -0.42 -8.97
C THR A 21 47.00 -1.48 -9.49
N HIS A 22 47.47 -1.34 -10.74
CA HIS A 22 48.42 -2.26 -11.36
C HIS A 22 49.79 -2.29 -10.66
N VAL A 23 50.26 -1.15 -10.16
CA VAL A 23 51.50 -1.08 -9.36
C VAL A 23 51.28 -1.40 -7.87
N GLY A 24 50.10 -1.91 -7.51
CA GLY A 24 49.78 -2.37 -6.15
C GLY A 24 49.52 -1.24 -5.16
N ILE A 25 49.02 -0.09 -5.60
CA ILE A 25 48.62 1.04 -4.75
C ILE A 25 47.09 1.10 -4.67
N GLY A 26 46.53 0.80 -3.50
CA GLY A 26 45.10 0.89 -3.25
C GLY A 26 44.59 2.33 -3.36
N ASN A 27 43.60 2.55 -4.23
CA ASN A 27 43.09 3.88 -4.53
C ASN A 27 41.56 3.89 -4.78
N ASN A 28 40.97 5.07 -4.72
CA ASN A 28 39.58 5.33 -5.09
C ASN A 28 39.50 6.62 -5.94
N CYS A 29 38.67 6.60 -6.99
CA CYS A 29 38.45 7.72 -7.90
C CYS A 29 37.00 8.20 -7.77
N GLU A 30 36.80 9.38 -7.19
CA GLU A 30 35.48 9.94 -6.92
C GLU A 30 35.20 11.16 -7.81
N GLY A 31 34.06 11.17 -8.50
CA GLY A 31 33.59 12.32 -9.27
C GLY A 31 32.73 13.24 -8.43
N SER A 32 33.04 14.54 -8.42
CA SER A 32 32.27 15.58 -7.72
C SER A 32 32.07 16.81 -8.60
N PHE A 33 31.02 17.58 -8.31
CA PHE A 33 30.80 18.86 -8.98
C PHE A 33 31.66 19.94 -8.33
N ALA A 34 32.52 20.61 -9.09
CA ALA A 34 33.32 21.70 -8.58
C ALA A 34 32.43 22.90 -8.21
N ALA A 35 32.46 23.32 -6.94
CA ALA A 35 31.66 24.42 -6.42
C ALA A 35 31.96 25.71 -7.21
N GLY A 36 30.92 26.28 -7.83
CA GLY A 36 30.97 27.56 -8.54
C GLY A 36 31.16 27.51 -10.06
N THR A 37 31.55 26.37 -10.65
CA THR A 37 31.79 26.27 -12.11
C THR A 37 30.88 25.27 -12.83
N GLY A 38 30.22 24.36 -12.11
CA GLY A 38 29.32 23.36 -12.69
C GLY A 38 30.00 22.26 -13.50
N HIS A 39 31.33 22.27 -13.59
CA HIS A 39 32.12 21.23 -14.26
C HIS A 39 32.41 20.06 -13.30
N MET A 40 32.41 18.85 -13.86
CA MET A 40 32.80 17.63 -13.15
C MET A 40 34.31 17.62 -12.89
N SER A 41 34.71 17.31 -11.66
CA SER A 41 36.09 17.08 -11.27
C SER A 41 36.21 15.71 -10.61
N TYR A 42 37.32 15.03 -10.87
CA TYR A 42 37.58 13.67 -10.42
C TYR A 42 38.76 13.67 -9.47
N GLN A 43 38.54 13.26 -8.22
CA GLN A 43 39.55 13.28 -7.18
C GLN A 43 40.05 11.86 -6.90
N ILE A 44 41.37 11.69 -6.81
CA ILE A 44 42.00 10.40 -6.53
C ILE A 44 42.49 10.35 -5.10
N TRP A 45 42.02 9.34 -4.37
CA TRP A 45 42.31 9.06 -2.98
C TRP A 45 43.18 7.82 -2.86
N ILE A 46 44.21 7.87 -2.01
CA ILE A 46 45.08 6.73 -1.71
C ILE A 46 44.74 6.19 -0.32
N HIS A 47 44.65 4.86 -0.21
CA HIS A 47 44.28 4.19 1.04
C HIS A 47 45.45 4.10 2.02
N GLU A 48 46.62 3.77 1.49
CA GLU A 48 47.85 3.44 2.21
C GLU A 48 48.71 4.69 2.41
N GLU A 49 48.95 5.10 3.67
CA GLU A 49 49.69 6.34 3.97
C GLU A 49 51.19 6.25 3.62
N ASP A 50 51.78 5.07 3.73
CA ASP A 50 53.18 4.78 3.39
C ASP A 50 53.46 4.87 1.88
N LYS A 51 52.43 4.74 1.04
CA LYS A 51 52.54 4.84 -0.43
C LYS A 51 52.18 6.22 -0.99
N LEU A 52 51.86 7.19 -0.13
CA LEU A 52 51.44 8.54 -0.57
C LEU A 52 52.51 9.28 -1.35
N GLU A 53 53.77 9.22 -0.90
CA GLU A 53 54.88 9.91 -1.57
C GLU A 53 55.13 9.33 -2.97
N THR A 54 55.14 8.00 -3.07
CA THR A 54 55.25 7.28 -4.35
C THR A 54 54.09 7.62 -5.29
N ALA A 55 52.85 7.58 -4.81
CA ALA A 55 51.67 7.91 -5.62
C ALA A 55 51.66 9.36 -6.09
N THR A 56 52.14 10.30 -5.26
CA THR A 56 52.26 11.72 -5.61
C THR A 56 53.35 11.94 -6.67
N ASN A 57 54.48 11.24 -6.58
CA ASN A 57 55.52 11.29 -7.60
C ASN A 57 55.04 10.75 -8.95
N LEU A 58 54.33 9.62 -8.94
CA LEU A 58 53.70 9.05 -10.13
C LEU A 58 52.66 9.98 -10.74
N LEU A 59 51.89 10.68 -9.90
CA LEU A 59 50.93 11.69 -10.34
C LEU A 59 51.62 12.85 -11.06
N ASN A 60 52.70 13.38 -10.48
CA ASN A 60 53.49 14.43 -11.10
C ASN A 60 54.09 14.01 -12.45
N GLU A 61 54.44 12.73 -12.58
CA GLU A 61 54.93 12.16 -13.83
C GLU A 61 53.80 11.98 -14.86
N PHE A 62 52.61 11.55 -14.41
CA PHE A 62 51.41 11.43 -15.23
C PHE A 62 50.96 12.77 -15.80
N LEU A 63 50.96 13.82 -14.98
CA LEU A 63 50.56 15.16 -15.41
C LEU A 63 51.50 15.77 -16.47
N LYS A 64 52.76 15.32 -16.55
CA LYS A 64 53.71 15.75 -17.59
C LYS A 64 53.42 15.13 -18.95
N ASN A 65 52.99 13.86 -18.98
CA ASN A 65 52.61 13.16 -20.20
C ASN A 65 51.49 12.14 -19.93
N PRO A 66 50.22 12.56 -19.93
CA PRO A 66 49.09 11.67 -19.59
C PRO A 66 48.88 10.52 -20.58
N MET A 67 49.37 10.69 -21.81
CA MET A 67 49.25 9.71 -22.91
C MET A 67 50.47 8.79 -23.01
N ASP A 68 51.38 8.81 -22.03
CA ASP A 68 52.50 7.89 -22.00
C ASP A 68 52.00 6.44 -21.89
N SER A 69 52.56 5.58 -22.76
CA SER A 69 52.27 4.15 -22.83
C SER A 69 52.52 3.41 -21.51
N LYS A 70 53.40 3.91 -20.65
CA LYS A 70 53.66 3.29 -19.34
C LYS A 70 52.43 3.29 -18.41
N PHE A 71 51.45 4.17 -18.67
CA PHE A 71 50.21 4.25 -17.89
C PHE A 71 49.07 3.43 -18.49
N ASP A 72 49.32 2.69 -19.58
CA ASP A 72 48.38 1.71 -20.13
C ASP A 72 48.44 0.42 -19.30
N ALA A 73 47.81 0.45 -18.13
CA ALA A 73 47.67 -0.73 -17.30
C ALA A 73 46.64 -1.71 -17.89
N PRO A 74 46.93 -3.02 -17.93
CA PRO A 74 45.93 -4.03 -18.27
C PRO A 74 44.77 -3.96 -17.27
N ILE A 75 43.56 -4.22 -17.75
CA ILE A 75 42.36 -4.32 -16.90
C ILE A 75 42.64 -5.41 -15.86
N PRO A 76 42.58 -5.10 -14.54
CA PRO A 76 42.76 -6.12 -13.52
C PRO A 76 41.75 -7.24 -13.75
N GLU A 77 42.22 -8.48 -13.91
CA GLU A 77 41.32 -9.63 -13.78
C GLU A 77 40.72 -9.58 -12.38
N PRO A 78 39.39 -9.75 -12.23
CA PRO A 78 38.78 -9.74 -10.91
C PRO A 78 39.48 -10.80 -10.05
N GLU A 79 40.10 -10.38 -8.94
CA GLU A 79 40.70 -11.33 -8.02
C GLU A 79 39.63 -12.35 -7.62
N PRO A 80 39.93 -13.67 -7.69
CA PRO A 80 38.99 -14.67 -7.22
C PRO A 80 38.72 -14.40 -5.74
N VAL A 81 37.46 -14.11 -5.43
CA VAL A 81 36.99 -13.97 -4.05
C VAL A 81 37.41 -15.23 -3.30
N PRO A 82 38.13 -15.12 -2.16
CA PRO A 82 38.48 -16.28 -1.36
C PRO A 82 37.19 -16.98 -0.93
N THR A 83 36.92 -18.13 -1.52
CA THR A 83 35.80 -18.98 -1.14
C THR A 83 36.22 -19.73 0.12
N ASP A 84 35.51 -19.48 1.23
CA ASP A 84 35.58 -20.37 2.39
C ASP A 84 35.23 -21.78 1.90
N PRO A 85 36.05 -22.82 2.13
CA PRO A 85 35.72 -24.18 1.71
C PRO A 85 34.46 -24.75 2.37
N ASN A 86 33.89 -24.08 3.39
CA ASN A 86 32.56 -24.38 3.94
C ASN A 86 31.42 -23.51 3.37
N GLU A 87 31.72 -22.46 2.62
CA GLU A 87 30.77 -21.85 1.68
C GLU A 87 30.84 -22.68 0.39
N GLU A 88 30.16 -23.83 0.38
CA GLU A 88 29.54 -24.25 -0.89
C GLU A 88 28.92 -22.99 -1.48
N LEU A 89 29.31 -22.62 -2.71
CA LEU A 89 28.52 -21.69 -3.52
C LEU A 89 27.09 -22.22 -3.44
N ALA A 90 26.29 -21.66 -2.55
CA ALA A 90 24.87 -21.84 -2.57
C ALA A 90 24.50 -21.27 -3.93
N GLU A 91 24.28 -22.14 -4.93
CA GLU A 91 23.72 -21.73 -6.20
C GLU A 91 22.55 -20.84 -5.82
N GLU A 92 22.65 -19.53 -6.12
CA GLU A 92 21.54 -18.62 -5.91
C GLU A 92 20.44 -19.08 -6.85
N LEU A 93 19.61 -20.00 -6.36
CA LEU A 93 18.57 -20.63 -7.13
C LEU A 93 17.70 -19.51 -7.69
N PRO A 94 17.51 -19.45 -9.02
CA PRO A 94 16.91 -18.29 -9.64
C PRO A 94 15.52 -18.04 -9.05
N PRO A 95 15.10 -16.77 -8.93
CA PRO A 95 13.80 -16.46 -8.38
C PRO A 95 12.70 -17.11 -9.21
N ARG A 96 11.75 -17.77 -8.55
CA ARG A 96 10.60 -18.38 -9.21
C ARG A 96 9.56 -17.31 -9.50
N HIS A 97 9.17 -17.18 -10.77
CA HIS A 97 8.09 -16.29 -11.20
C HIS A 97 6.76 -17.04 -11.35
N PHE A 98 5.74 -16.61 -10.62
CA PHE A 98 4.37 -17.13 -10.73
C PHE A 98 3.50 -16.28 -11.66
N LYS A 99 2.43 -16.89 -12.20
CA LYS A 99 1.37 -16.14 -12.88
C LYS A 99 0.53 -15.34 -11.87
N ASN A 100 -0.08 -14.25 -12.33
CA ASN A 100 -0.87 -13.33 -11.50
C ASN A 100 -2.34 -13.75 -11.35
N PHE A 101 -2.58 -15.05 -11.09
CA PHE A 101 -3.93 -15.61 -11.13
C PHE A 101 -4.84 -15.00 -10.07
N VAL A 102 -4.37 -14.91 -8.83
CA VAL A 102 -5.15 -14.41 -7.69
C VAL A 102 -5.44 -12.94 -7.84
N THR A 103 -4.44 -12.13 -8.21
CA THR A 103 -4.62 -10.68 -8.42
C THR A 103 -5.66 -10.42 -9.50
N ASN A 104 -5.54 -11.10 -10.65
CA ASN A 104 -6.49 -10.92 -11.76
C ASN A 104 -7.90 -11.43 -11.41
N PHE A 105 -8.00 -12.55 -10.68
CA PHE A 105 -9.27 -13.08 -10.20
C PHE A 105 -9.98 -12.09 -9.26
N LEU A 106 -9.25 -11.51 -8.30
CA LEU A 106 -9.81 -10.55 -7.36
C LEU A 106 -10.27 -9.26 -8.05
N ILE A 107 -9.52 -8.79 -9.06
CA ILE A 107 -9.95 -7.65 -9.90
C ILE A 107 -11.26 -8.00 -10.61
N ALA A 108 -11.31 -9.14 -11.31
CA ALA A 108 -12.51 -9.57 -12.03
C ALA A 108 -13.71 -9.74 -11.10
N LEU A 109 -13.50 -10.31 -9.90
CA LEU A 109 -14.54 -10.47 -8.87
C LEU A 109 -15.08 -9.12 -8.41
N CYS A 110 -14.21 -8.16 -8.07
CA CYS A 110 -14.64 -6.82 -7.65
C CYS A 110 -15.41 -6.10 -8.76
N CYS A 111 -14.95 -6.18 -10.01
CA CYS A 111 -15.64 -5.59 -11.15
C CYS A 111 -17.00 -6.23 -11.41
N MET A 112 -17.10 -7.56 -11.31
CA MET A 112 -18.36 -8.28 -11.43
C MET A 112 -19.34 -7.89 -10.32
N VAL A 113 -18.90 -7.87 -9.07
CA VAL A 113 -19.71 -7.49 -7.91
C VAL A 113 -20.19 -6.05 -8.03
N TYR A 114 -19.31 -5.12 -8.41
CA TYR A 114 -19.69 -3.73 -8.65
C TYR A 114 -20.75 -3.62 -9.75
N PHE A 115 -20.56 -4.28 -10.89
CA PHE A 115 -21.54 -4.27 -11.97
C PHE A 115 -22.89 -4.85 -11.53
N LEU A 116 -22.91 -6.01 -10.89
CA LEU A 116 -24.14 -6.63 -10.38
C LEU A 116 -24.82 -5.74 -9.33
N ASN A 117 -24.05 -5.11 -8.45
CA ASN A 117 -24.57 -4.16 -7.47
C ASN A 117 -25.24 -2.95 -8.15
N THR A 118 -24.62 -2.39 -9.20
CA THR A 118 -25.21 -1.26 -9.96
C THR A 118 -26.50 -1.64 -10.70
N LEU A 119 -26.70 -2.92 -11.05
CA LEU A 119 -27.97 -3.41 -11.61
C LEU A 119 -29.08 -3.51 -10.55
N GLN A 120 -28.70 -3.63 -9.28
CA GLN A 120 -29.62 -3.72 -8.14
C GLN A 120 -29.89 -2.37 -7.49
N GLU A 121 -29.15 -1.31 -7.83
CA GLU A 121 -29.44 0.04 -7.36
C GLU A 121 -30.80 0.46 -7.89
N ILE A 122 -31.84 0.23 -7.08
CA ILE A 122 -33.15 0.79 -7.31
C ILE A 122 -32.98 2.30 -7.16
N PRO A 123 -33.36 3.12 -8.16
CA PRO A 123 -33.32 4.57 -8.03
C PRO A 123 -34.43 5.04 -7.10
N LEU A 124 -34.35 4.68 -5.82
CA LEU A 124 -35.35 4.92 -4.78
C LEU A 124 -35.52 6.42 -4.51
N SER A 125 -34.50 7.24 -4.78
CA SER A 125 -34.64 8.70 -4.76
C SER A 125 -35.62 9.23 -5.82
N LYS A 126 -35.81 8.49 -6.92
CA LYS A 126 -36.86 8.78 -7.93
C LYS A 126 -38.23 8.18 -7.57
N GLN A 127 -38.29 7.36 -6.52
CA GLN A 127 -39.50 6.67 -6.05
C GLN A 127 -40.01 7.24 -4.71
N GLY A 128 -39.71 8.50 -4.41
CA GLY A 128 -40.31 9.22 -3.27
C GLY A 128 -39.85 8.77 -1.89
N PHE A 129 -38.74 8.01 -1.79
CA PHE A 129 -38.12 7.71 -0.50
C PHE A 129 -37.46 8.98 0.08
N PRO A 130 -37.47 9.18 1.41
CA PRO A 130 -36.77 10.30 2.05
C PRO A 130 -35.29 10.30 1.66
N GLU A 131 -34.69 11.46 1.37
CA GLU A 131 -33.24 11.56 1.10
C GLU A 131 -32.37 11.05 2.26
N GLN A 132 -32.95 10.99 3.45
CA GLN A 132 -32.33 10.55 4.70
C GLN A 132 -32.56 9.05 4.99
N ALA A 133 -33.33 8.36 4.15
CA ALA A 133 -33.54 6.92 4.27
C ALA A 133 -32.24 6.20 3.91
N PHE A 134 -31.66 5.49 4.88
CA PHE A 134 -30.51 4.65 4.60
C PHE A 134 -30.97 3.43 3.80
N LEU A 135 -30.70 3.44 2.50
CA LEU A 135 -31.12 2.40 1.56
C LEU A 135 -29.89 1.69 1.02
N MET A 136 -29.72 0.43 1.41
CA MET A 136 -28.70 -0.47 0.85
C MET A 136 -29.32 -1.35 -0.22
N THR A 137 -28.52 -1.74 -1.22
CA THR A 137 -28.91 -2.83 -2.12
C THR A 137 -28.88 -4.18 -1.39
N PRO A 138 -29.58 -5.21 -1.86
CA PRO A 138 -29.50 -6.56 -1.28
C PRO A 138 -28.06 -7.08 -1.23
N MET A 139 -27.26 -6.82 -2.28
CA MET A 139 -25.85 -7.21 -2.29
C MET A 139 -25.02 -6.48 -1.22
N GLN A 140 -25.29 -5.18 -0.98
CA GLN A 140 -24.65 -4.47 0.12
C GLN A 140 -25.07 -5.06 1.46
N ALA A 141 -26.37 -5.26 1.70
CA ALA A 141 -26.87 -5.82 2.94
C ALA A 141 -26.24 -7.19 3.27
N GLN A 142 -26.03 -8.04 2.26
CA GLN A 142 -25.39 -9.34 2.43
C GLN A 142 -23.87 -9.31 2.64
N PHE A 143 -23.17 -8.33 2.04
CA PHE A 143 -21.70 -8.28 2.02
C PHE A 143 -21.08 -7.27 2.99
N MET A 144 -21.87 -6.40 3.61
CA MET A 144 -21.40 -5.47 4.64
C MET A 144 -20.90 -6.20 5.89
N PHE A 145 -20.05 -5.53 6.67
CA PHE A 145 -19.31 -6.17 7.76
C PHE A 145 -20.21 -6.64 8.90
N ASP A 146 -21.23 -5.84 9.21
CA ASP A 146 -22.24 -6.14 10.21
C ASP A 146 -23.54 -5.48 9.76
N LEU A 147 -24.68 -6.09 10.07
CA LEU A 147 -25.99 -5.56 9.72
C LEU A 147 -26.83 -5.51 11.01
N PRO A 148 -27.20 -4.31 11.51
CA PRO A 148 -28.03 -4.25 12.70
C PRO A 148 -29.39 -4.91 12.46
N PRO A 149 -29.99 -5.56 13.47
CA PRO A 149 -31.22 -6.35 13.28
C PRO A 149 -32.39 -5.59 12.63
N ALA A 150 -32.51 -4.29 12.90
CA ALA A 150 -33.55 -3.45 12.30
C ALA A 150 -33.37 -3.28 10.79
N PHE A 151 -32.13 -3.24 10.29
CA PHE A 151 -31.86 -3.18 8.85
C PHE A 151 -32.10 -4.52 8.16
N ALA A 152 -31.93 -5.65 8.85
CA ALA A 152 -32.29 -6.97 8.32
C ALA A 152 -33.81 -7.12 8.14
N GLN A 153 -34.60 -6.60 9.07
CA GLN A 153 -36.08 -6.56 8.92
C GLN A 153 -36.48 -5.64 7.76
N LEU A 154 -35.85 -4.47 7.66
CA LEU A 154 -36.08 -3.53 6.57
C LEU A 154 -35.74 -4.15 5.20
N GLU A 155 -34.65 -4.93 5.11
CA GLU A 155 -34.28 -5.67 3.89
C GLU A 155 -35.39 -6.63 3.46
N GLU A 156 -35.91 -7.45 4.37
CA GLU A 156 -36.99 -8.40 4.07
C GLU A 156 -38.25 -7.67 3.54
N SER A 157 -38.58 -6.53 4.15
CA SER A 157 -39.69 -5.68 3.71
C SER A 157 -39.43 -5.03 2.35
N LEU A 158 -38.21 -4.57 2.09
CA LEU A 158 -37.81 -3.99 0.81
C LEU A 158 -37.82 -5.03 -0.32
N GLU A 159 -37.35 -6.24 -0.07
CA GLU A 159 -37.39 -7.34 -1.03
C GLU A 159 -38.84 -7.72 -1.38
N LYS A 160 -39.70 -7.88 -0.37
CA LYS A 160 -41.13 -8.14 -0.57
C LYS A 160 -41.79 -7.02 -1.37
N PHE A 161 -41.49 -5.76 -1.04
CA PHE A 161 -42.04 -4.62 -1.75
C PHE A 161 -41.59 -4.59 -3.22
N GLY A 162 -40.29 -4.74 -3.49
CA GLY A 162 -39.73 -4.74 -4.85
C GLY A 162 -40.27 -5.89 -5.70
N ALA A 163 -40.46 -7.07 -5.12
CA ALA A 163 -41.04 -8.23 -5.81
C ALA A 163 -42.53 -8.05 -6.13
N GLN A 164 -43.30 -7.43 -5.23
CA GLN A 164 -44.75 -7.26 -5.39
C GLN A 164 -45.14 -6.02 -6.21
N ASN A 165 -44.31 -4.98 -6.19
CA ASN A 165 -44.64 -3.68 -6.79
C ASN A 165 -43.51 -3.15 -7.69
N PRO A 166 -43.10 -3.87 -8.74
CA PRO A 166 -41.93 -3.53 -9.57
C PRO A 166 -42.06 -2.18 -10.31
N GLN A 167 -43.24 -1.57 -10.37
CA GLN A 167 -43.50 -0.27 -11.00
C GLN A 167 -44.00 0.82 -10.02
N SER A 168 -44.10 0.54 -8.72
CA SER A 168 -44.56 1.56 -7.76
C SER A 168 -43.46 2.59 -7.49
N ASN A 169 -43.83 3.87 -7.58
CA ASN A 169 -42.95 5.01 -7.30
C ASN A 169 -43.24 5.64 -5.93
N GLN A 170 -43.98 4.97 -5.05
CA GLN A 170 -44.24 5.44 -3.69
C GLN A 170 -44.10 4.29 -2.68
N PRO A 171 -43.31 4.47 -1.61
CA PRO A 171 -43.24 3.50 -0.53
C PRO A 171 -44.56 3.48 0.26
N PRO A 172 -45.04 2.30 0.69
CA PRO A 172 -46.19 2.21 1.59
C PRO A 172 -45.84 2.86 2.94
N ALA A 173 -46.83 3.43 3.62
CA ALA A 173 -46.64 4.13 4.89
C ALA A 173 -45.95 3.26 5.97
N GLY A 174 -46.22 1.94 5.98
CA GLY A 174 -45.54 1.00 6.88
C GLY A 174 -44.05 0.89 6.62
N LEU A 175 -43.62 0.90 5.36
CA LEU A 175 -42.19 0.84 4.99
C LEU A 175 -41.45 2.12 5.37
N LEU A 176 -42.10 3.29 5.26
CA LEU A 176 -41.53 4.55 5.74
C LEU A 176 -41.29 4.53 7.26
N GLN A 177 -42.23 3.96 8.03
CA GLN A 177 -42.10 3.81 9.47
C GLN A 177 -40.99 2.81 9.85
N GLU A 178 -40.85 1.72 9.10
CA GLU A 178 -39.75 0.76 9.29
C GLU A 178 -38.39 1.39 9.01
N ILE A 179 -38.25 2.19 7.93
CA ILE A 179 -37.03 2.95 7.62
C ILE A 179 -36.67 3.87 8.79
N GLU A 180 -37.63 4.62 9.31
CA GLU A 180 -37.42 5.53 10.44
C GLU A 180 -36.99 4.77 11.70
N SER A 181 -37.61 3.63 11.97
CA SER A 181 -37.25 2.75 13.09
C SER A 181 -35.84 2.14 12.94
N ALA A 182 -35.44 1.78 11.71
CA ALA A 182 -34.11 1.25 11.43
C ALA A 182 -33.03 2.32 11.63
N ASN A 183 -33.31 3.55 11.20
CA ASN A 183 -32.43 4.70 11.43
C ASN A 183 -32.25 5.04 12.93
N GLN A 184 -33.21 4.69 13.79
CA GLN A 184 -33.15 4.88 15.24
C GLN A 184 -32.60 3.66 16.00
N SER A 185 -32.28 2.57 15.30
CA SER A 185 -31.85 1.33 15.94
C SER A 185 -30.50 1.47 16.64
N SER A 186 -30.34 0.76 17.77
CA SER A 186 -29.07 0.72 18.50
C SER A 186 -28.11 -0.27 17.84
N TYR A 187 -26.95 0.24 17.39
CA TYR A 187 -25.86 -0.56 16.83
C TYR A 187 -24.50 0.05 17.22
N TRP A 188 -23.43 -0.72 17.03
CA TRP A 188 -22.08 -0.22 17.28
C TRP A 188 -21.69 0.84 16.24
N LYS A 189 -21.62 2.09 16.68
CA LYS A 189 -21.29 3.23 15.82
C LYS A 189 -19.79 3.53 15.68
N GLY A 190 -18.95 2.82 16.44
CA GLY A 190 -17.51 3.01 16.43
C GLY A 190 -16.98 3.80 17.62
N ALA A 191 -15.73 3.52 17.97
CA ALA A 191 -15.02 4.24 19.03
C ALA A 191 -14.84 5.74 18.72
N TYR A 192 -14.79 6.12 17.44
CA TYR A 192 -14.66 7.51 17.02
C TYR A 192 -15.88 8.35 17.46
N GLU A 193 -17.10 7.89 17.18
CA GLU A 193 -18.31 8.62 17.59
C GLU A 193 -18.39 8.74 19.12
N TRP A 194 -17.99 7.69 19.85
CA TRP A 194 -17.88 7.76 21.30
C TRP A 194 -16.88 8.84 21.77
N VAL A 195 -15.71 8.95 21.13
CA VAL A 195 -14.73 9.99 21.47
C VAL A 195 -15.32 11.39 21.21
N VAL A 196 -16.01 11.57 20.09
CA VAL A 196 -16.66 12.86 19.75
C VAL A 196 -17.73 13.21 20.79
N ASN A 197 -18.68 12.31 21.05
CA ASN A 197 -19.76 12.56 22.00
C ASN A 197 -19.25 12.82 23.43
N LYS A 198 -18.15 12.17 23.80
CA LYS A 198 -17.48 12.40 25.09
C LYS A 198 -16.81 13.78 25.17
N ILE A 199 -16.26 14.28 24.07
CA ILE A 199 -15.69 15.64 23.98
C ILE A 199 -16.81 16.69 24.02
N ASP A 200 -17.91 16.44 23.31
CA ASP A 200 -19.06 17.35 23.24
C ASP A 200 -19.94 17.33 24.50
N GLY A 201 -19.69 16.39 25.42
CA GLY A 201 -20.41 16.26 26.69
C GLY A 201 -21.85 15.74 26.55
N THR A 202 -22.21 15.19 25.38
CA THR A 202 -23.57 14.74 25.04
C THR A 202 -23.86 13.31 25.47
N ASP A 203 -22.87 12.43 25.44
CA ASP A 203 -22.97 11.04 25.87
C ASP A 203 -21.59 10.49 26.27
N THR A 204 -21.54 9.75 27.38
CA THR A 204 -20.30 9.15 27.92
C THR A 204 -20.30 7.62 27.85
N SER A 205 -21.44 7.01 27.50
CA SER A 205 -21.60 5.57 27.41
C SER A 205 -20.83 5.02 26.20
N LEU A 206 -19.99 4.01 26.42
CA LEU A 206 -19.17 3.41 25.37
C LEU A 206 -20.02 2.46 24.53
N GLY A 207 -20.75 3.01 23.56
CA GLY A 207 -21.54 2.33 22.53
C GLY A 207 -22.55 1.32 23.08
N GLU A 208 -23.82 1.71 23.20
CA GLU A 208 -24.90 0.84 23.70
C GLU A 208 -25.35 -0.27 22.73
N GLY A 209 -24.76 -0.36 21.54
CA GLY A 209 -25.18 -1.29 20.49
C GLY A 209 -24.43 -2.64 20.50
N PRO A 210 -25.06 -3.74 20.05
CA PRO A 210 -24.43 -5.04 19.97
C PRO A 210 -23.27 -5.05 18.97
N LEU A 211 -22.13 -5.61 19.40
CA LEU A 211 -20.93 -5.81 18.58
C LEU A 211 -21.02 -7.12 17.79
N PHE A 212 -20.66 -7.07 16.51
CA PHE A 212 -20.55 -8.21 15.59
C PHE A 212 -21.86 -9.02 15.50
N SER A 213 -22.99 -8.34 15.38
CA SER A 213 -24.33 -8.94 15.47
C SER A 213 -24.53 -10.07 14.46
N SER A 214 -24.27 -9.82 13.18
CA SER A 214 -24.45 -10.80 12.10
C SER A 214 -23.36 -11.87 12.12
N ILE A 215 -22.11 -11.48 12.45
CA ILE A 215 -20.98 -12.42 12.54
C ILE A 215 -21.19 -13.44 13.68
N ARG A 216 -21.76 -13.01 14.82
CA ARG A 216 -22.14 -13.91 15.93
C ARG A 216 -23.25 -14.89 15.57
N GLN A 217 -24.03 -14.60 14.53
CA GLN A 217 -25.07 -15.48 14.00
C GLN A 217 -24.53 -16.48 12.96
N GLY A 218 -23.22 -16.47 12.67
CA GLY A 218 -22.56 -17.43 11.78
C GLY A 218 -22.18 -16.87 10.42
N GLU A 219 -22.44 -15.58 10.15
CA GLU A 219 -22.15 -14.93 8.87
C GLU A 219 -20.67 -14.53 8.73
N ILE A 220 -19.76 -15.49 8.90
CA ILE A 220 -18.31 -15.28 8.99
C ILE A 220 -17.69 -14.68 7.72
N TRP A 221 -18.34 -14.83 6.57
CA TRP A 221 -17.89 -14.23 5.31
C TRP A 221 -17.82 -12.70 5.37
N ARG A 222 -18.63 -12.07 6.24
CA ARG A 222 -18.66 -10.62 6.45
C ARG A 222 -17.35 -10.02 6.96
N LEU A 223 -16.48 -10.85 7.54
CA LEU A 223 -15.12 -10.41 7.87
C LEU A 223 -14.32 -10.02 6.62
N PHE A 224 -14.65 -10.58 5.45
CA PHE A 224 -13.96 -10.38 4.19
C PHE A 224 -14.77 -9.58 3.17
N THR A 225 -16.05 -9.87 2.99
CA THR A 225 -16.86 -9.35 1.87
C THR A 225 -16.98 -7.83 1.72
N PRO A 226 -16.78 -6.97 2.74
CA PRO A 226 -16.75 -5.52 2.51
C PRO A 226 -15.69 -5.06 1.51
N VAL A 227 -14.59 -5.83 1.35
CA VAL A 227 -13.50 -5.45 0.45
C VAL A 227 -13.85 -5.57 -1.03
N ILE A 228 -14.86 -6.38 -1.38
CA ILE A 228 -15.32 -6.56 -2.77
C ILE A 228 -16.39 -5.55 -3.17
N LEU A 229 -17.03 -4.88 -2.21
CA LEU A 229 -18.00 -3.81 -2.45
C LEU A 229 -17.29 -2.49 -2.77
N HIS A 230 -17.85 -1.72 -3.70
CA HIS A 230 -17.33 -0.40 -4.09
C HIS A 230 -18.49 0.58 -4.27
N ARG A 231 -18.25 1.84 -3.89
CA ARG A 231 -19.30 2.87 -3.82
C ARG A 231 -19.57 3.59 -5.14
N ASP A 232 -18.53 3.75 -5.96
CA ASP A 232 -18.57 4.56 -7.19
C ASP A 232 -17.49 4.11 -8.18
N LEU A 233 -17.60 4.56 -9.43
CA LEU A 233 -16.74 4.15 -10.54
C LEU A 233 -15.28 4.54 -10.32
N LEU A 234 -15.01 5.73 -9.76
CA LEU A 234 -13.65 6.18 -9.51
C LEU A 234 -13.03 5.36 -8.38
N HIS A 235 -13.79 5.07 -7.33
CA HIS A 235 -13.34 4.27 -6.20
C HIS A 235 -12.91 2.86 -6.65
N ILE A 236 -13.71 2.16 -7.46
CA ILE A 236 -13.30 0.86 -7.99
C ILE A 236 -12.12 0.98 -8.96
N LEU A 237 -12.12 1.97 -9.85
CA LEU A 237 -11.04 2.17 -10.82
C LEU A 237 -9.68 2.30 -10.12
N PHE A 238 -9.59 3.17 -9.11
CA PHE A 238 -8.34 3.39 -8.37
C PHE A 238 -7.93 2.15 -7.56
N ASN A 239 -8.87 1.50 -6.87
CA ASN A 239 -8.55 0.29 -6.10
C ASN A 239 -8.01 -0.82 -7.01
N MET A 240 -8.64 -1.04 -8.16
CA MET A 240 -8.25 -2.10 -9.09
C MET A 240 -6.94 -1.77 -9.82
N LEU A 241 -6.71 -0.49 -10.17
CA LEU A 241 -5.43 -0.03 -10.71
C LEU A 241 -4.28 -0.32 -9.75
N TRP A 242 -4.48 0.00 -8.45
CA TRP A 242 -3.46 -0.23 -7.44
C TRP A 242 -3.28 -1.70 -7.08
N LEU A 243 -4.36 -2.48 -7.03
CA LEU A 243 -4.27 -3.93 -6.86
C LEU A 243 -3.48 -4.56 -8.03
N TRP A 244 -3.73 -4.10 -9.26
CA TRP A 244 -2.97 -4.56 -10.42
C TRP A 244 -1.49 -4.17 -10.34
N TYR A 245 -1.19 -2.92 -9.99
CA TYR A 245 0.18 -2.40 -9.98
C TYR A 245 1.03 -2.97 -8.83
N LEU A 246 0.47 -3.08 -7.63
CA LEU A 246 1.18 -3.55 -6.42
C LEU A 246 1.04 -5.06 -6.22
N GLY A 247 -0.13 -5.62 -6.47
CA GLY A 247 -0.43 -7.04 -6.22
C GLY A 247 0.33 -7.98 -7.16
N ARG A 248 0.44 -7.64 -8.44
CA ARG A 248 1.13 -8.50 -9.44
C ARG A 248 2.61 -8.75 -9.10
N PRO A 249 3.44 -7.73 -8.82
CA PRO A 249 4.82 -7.96 -8.41
C PRO A 249 4.96 -8.80 -7.13
N ILE A 250 4.02 -8.66 -6.19
CA ILE A 250 4.00 -9.47 -4.96
C ILE A 250 3.66 -10.91 -5.29
N GLU A 251 2.55 -11.17 -5.98
CA GLU A 251 2.11 -12.52 -6.33
C GLU A 251 3.16 -13.29 -7.15
N GLN A 252 3.85 -12.61 -8.07
CA GLN A 252 4.93 -13.20 -8.86
C GLN A 252 6.07 -13.75 -8.00
N ARG A 253 6.32 -13.17 -6.83
CA ARG A 253 7.43 -13.53 -5.92
C ARG A 253 7.02 -14.55 -4.86
N ILE A 254 5.87 -14.32 -4.22
CA ILE A 254 5.42 -15.14 -3.09
C ILE A 254 4.53 -16.31 -3.54
N GLY A 255 3.99 -16.23 -4.75
CA GLY A 255 3.09 -17.21 -5.35
C GLY A 255 1.61 -17.00 -4.95
N PRO A 256 0.70 -17.66 -5.68
CA PRO A 256 -0.74 -17.40 -5.59
C PRO A 256 -1.32 -17.72 -4.20
N PHE A 257 -0.94 -18.87 -3.61
CA PHE A 257 -1.47 -19.26 -2.30
C PHE A 257 -1.10 -18.28 -1.18
N ARG A 258 0.14 -17.77 -1.20
CA ARG A 258 0.59 -16.77 -0.22
C ARG A 258 -0.04 -15.42 -0.48
N MET A 259 -0.26 -15.05 -1.75
CA MET A 259 -1.02 -13.84 -2.10
C MET A 259 -2.47 -13.90 -1.63
N LEU A 260 -3.12 -15.05 -1.74
CA LEU A 260 -4.48 -15.27 -1.22
C LEU A 260 -4.51 -15.14 0.30
N LEU A 261 -3.59 -15.81 1.00
CA LEU A 261 -3.50 -15.72 2.46
C LEU A 261 -3.18 -14.30 2.95
N PHE A 262 -2.25 -13.60 2.28
CA PHE A 262 -1.95 -12.20 2.55
C PHE A 262 -3.19 -11.34 2.44
N THR A 263 -3.92 -11.47 1.33
CA THR A 263 -5.16 -10.72 1.08
C THR A 263 -6.22 -11.00 2.14
N LEU A 264 -6.39 -12.26 2.55
CA LEU A 264 -7.35 -12.65 3.59
C LEU A 264 -7.01 -12.04 4.96
N ILE A 265 -5.75 -12.12 5.37
CA ILE A 265 -5.29 -11.53 6.64
C ILE A 265 -5.46 -10.01 6.61
N ALA A 266 -5.07 -9.37 5.52
CA ALA A 266 -5.24 -7.93 5.35
C ALA A 266 -6.71 -7.52 5.42
N ALA A 267 -7.58 -8.18 4.65
CA ALA A 267 -9.02 -7.91 4.63
C ALA A 267 -9.64 -8.01 6.03
N ILE A 268 -9.44 -9.14 6.72
CA ILE A 268 -10.00 -9.37 8.06
C ILE A 268 -9.50 -8.31 9.04
N GLY A 269 -8.19 -8.03 9.03
CA GLY A 269 -7.58 -7.08 9.95
C GLY A 269 -8.04 -5.65 9.71
N THR A 270 -8.04 -5.18 8.46
CA THR A 270 -8.46 -3.81 8.12
C THR A 270 -9.94 -3.60 8.34
N ASN A 271 -10.79 -4.57 7.97
CA ASN A 271 -12.24 -4.47 8.16
C ASN A 271 -12.59 -4.45 9.65
N THR A 272 -11.98 -5.33 10.45
CA THR A 272 -12.25 -5.39 11.89
C THR A 272 -11.86 -4.08 12.58
N LEU A 273 -10.67 -3.54 12.28
CA LEU A 273 -10.22 -2.27 12.88
C LEU A 273 -11.06 -1.08 12.41
N GLN A 274 -11.48 -1.06 11.15
CA GLN A 274 -12.40 -0.04 10.63
C GLN A 274 -13.76 -0.11 11.33
N TYR A 275 -14.33 -1.30 11.49
CA TYR A 275 -15.58 -1.51 12.20
C TYR A 275 -15.52 -1.02 13.65
N LEU A 276 -14.46 -1.41 14.37
CA LEU A 276 -14.27 -0.98 15.76
C LEU A 276 -14.15 0.53 15.88
N MET A 277 -13.59 1.22 14.89
CA MET A 277 -13.40 2.67 14.94
C MET A 277 -14.61 3.47 14.45
N SER A 278 -15.31 3.03 13.40
CA SER A 278 -16.30 3.86 12.70
C SER A 278 -17.61 3.13 12.37
N GLY A 279 -17.87 1.96 12.96
CA GLY A 279 -19.09 1.19 12.74
C GLY A 279 -19.10 0.42 11.41
N PRO A 280 -20.24 -0.18 11.03
CA PRO A 280 -20.33 -1.14 9.92
C PRO A 280 -20.33 -0.54 8.52
N PHE A 281 -20.52 0.77 8.40
CA PHE A 281 -20.79 1.41 7.12
C PHE A 281 -19.52 1.75 6.34
N PHE A 282 -18.74 0.76 5.95
CA PHE A 282 -17.54 0.95 5.12
C PHE A 282 -17.44 -0.15 4.06
N ILE A 283 -16.88 0.21 2.91
CA ILE A 283 -16.66 -0.70 1.78
C ILE A 283 -15.37 -0.35 1.04
N GLY A 284 -14.79 -1.32 0.36
CA GLY A 284 -13.71 -1.11 -0.59
C GLY A 284 -12.42 -1.87 -0.29
N TYR A 285 -11.62 -2.02 -1.33
CA TYR A 285 -10.38 -2.80 -1.32
C TYR A 285 -9.17 -2.01 -0.76
N SER A 286 -9.34 -0.72 -0.47
CA SER A 286 -8.25 0.22 -0.19
C SER A 286 -7.40 -0.11 1.06
N GLY A 287 -7.99 -0.75 2.08
CA GLY A 287 -7.22 -1.29 3.21
C GLY A 287 -6.19 -2.35 2.81
N ILE A 288 -6.54 -3.22 1.85
CA ILE A 288 -5.60 -4.21 1.31
C ILE A 288 -4.56 -3.51 0.41
N VAL A 289 -4.96 -2.52 -0.40
CA VAL A 289 -4.02 -1.74 -1.23
C VAL A 289 -2.91 -1.12 -0.39
N THR A 290 -3.28 -0.49 0.74
CA THR A 290 -2.31 0.10 1.66
C THR A 290 -1.46 -0.94 2.37
N ALA A 291 -2.00 -2.15 2.62
CA ALA A 291 -1.21 -3.29 3.07
C ALA A 291 -0.19 -3.76 2.02
N LEU A 292 -0.56 -3.83 0.74
CA LEU A 292 0.38 -4.18 -0.34
C LEU A 292 1.52 -3.14 -0.42
N ALA A 293 1.20 -1.85 -0.29
CA ALA A 293 2.18 -0.79 -0.28
C ALA A 293 3.14 -0.87 0.94
N GLY A 294 2.59 -1.03 2.15
CA GLY A 294 3.38 -1.20 3.37
C GLY A 294 4.25 -2.45 3.34
N PHE A 295 3.74 -3.53 2.72
CA PHE A 295 4.50 -4.76 2.50
C PHE A 295 5.71 -4.50 1.61
N ILE A 296 5.51 -3.92 0.42
CA ILE A 296 6.62 -3.64 -0.51
C ILE A 296 7.64 -2.71 0.14
N TRP A 297 7.19 -1.62 0.78
CA TRP A 297 8.08 -0.68 1.45
C TRP A 297 8.99 -1.38 2.48
N MET A 298 8.43 -2.28 3.29
CA MET A 298 9.22 -3.05 4.26
C MET A 298 10.12 -4.08 3.58
N ARG A 299 9.67 -4.78 2.54
CA ARG A 299 10.50 -5.73 1.77
C ARG A 299 11.69 -5.03 1.11
N GLU A 300 11.52 -3.84 0.54
CA GLU A 300 12.63 -3.05 -0.02
C GLU A 300 13.67 -2.65 1.03
N LYS A 301 13.30 -2.58 2.32
CA LYS A 301 14.24 -2.28 3.41
C LYS A 301 14.99 -3.51 3.91
N ILE A 302 14.30 -4.64 4.06
CA ILE A 302 14.87 -5.85 4.68
C ILE A 302 15.41 -6.86 3.66
N ALA A 303 14.92 -6.81 2.43
CA ALA A 303 15.28 -7.69 1.33
C ALA A 303 15.30 -6.95 -0.03
N PRO A 304 16.19 -5.95 -0.21
CA PRO A 304 16.25 -5.15 -1.44
C PRO A 304 16.44 -5.99 -2.71
N TRP A 305 17.13 -7.14 -2.59
CA TRP A 305 17.41 -8.07 -3.69
C TRP A 305 16.14 -8.70 -4.31
N GLU A 306 14.99 -8.65 -3.64
CA GLU A 306 13.73 -9.10 -4.24
C GLU A 306 13.26 -8.16 -5.38
N GLY A 307 13.74 -6.91 -5.40
CA GLY A 307 13.64 -6.01 -6.55
C GLY A 307 12.21 -5.63 -6.95
N TYR A 308 11.38 -5.16 -6.01
CA TYR A 308 10.04 -4.67 -6.34
C TYR A 308 10.11 -3.43 -7.25
N PRO A 309 9.33 -3.35 -8.34
CA PRO A 309 9.41 -2.25 -9.29
C PRO A 309 8.58 -1.05 -8.81
N LEU A 310 9.02 -0.36 -7.76
CA LEU A 310 8.41 0.89 -7.31
C LEU A 310 9.27 2.10 -7.68
N ASN A 311 8.77 2.91 -8.60
CA ASN A 311 9.38 4.20 -8.90
C ASN A 311 9.13 5.17 -7.75
N LYS A 312 10.12 6.03 -7.44
CA LYS A 312 9.99 7.06 -6.39
C LYS A 312 8.75 7.92 -6.56
N SER A 313 8.41 8.28 -7.80
CA SER A 313 7.20 9.06 -8.12
C SER A 313 5.90 8.36 -7.72
N THR A 314 5.85 7.03 -7.87
CA THR A 314 4.67 6.24 -7.49
C THR A 314 4.48 6.22 -5.98
N VAL A 315 5.57 6.03 -5.23
CA VAL A 315 5.55 6.09 -3.76
C VAL A 315 5.13 7.49 -3.30
N LEU A 316 5.69 8.54 -3.89
CA LEU A 316 5.32 9.93 -3.56
C LEU A 316 3.85 10.21 -3.86
N PHE A 317 3.34 9.76 -5.01
CA PHE A 317 1.93 9.89 -5.37
C PHE A 317 1.02 9.15 -4.37
N LEU A 318 1.36 7.92 -3.98
CA LEU A 318 0.58 7.16 -3.01
C LEU A 318 0.56 7.84 -1.63
N LEU A 319 1.70 8.33 -1.16
CA LEU A 319 1.80 9.08 0.10
C LEU A 319 1.00 10.37 0.04
N PHE A 320 1.11 11.13 -1.05
CA PHE A 320 0.32 12.33 -1.28
C PHE A 320 -1.19 12.01 -1.28
N PHE A 321 -1.61 10.96 -1.98
CA PHE A 321 -3.01 10.57 -2.06
C PHE A 321 -3.58 10.17 -0.68
N ILE A 322 -2.86 9.35 0.08
CA ILE A 322 -3.24 8.98 1.46
C ILE A 322 -3.29 10.23 2.35
N ALA A 323 -2.31 11.12 2.26
CA ALA A 323 -2.27 12.36 3.03
C ALA A 323 -3.43 13.32 2.65
N ALA A 324 -3.77 13.41 1.37
CA ALA A 324 -4.88 14.23 0.88
C ALA A 324 -6.23 13.71 1.38
N ILE A 325 -6.43 12.39 1.33
CA ILE A 325 -7.63 11.75 1.89
C ILE A 325 -7.73 11.99 3.40
N PHE A 326 -6.63 11.82 4.12
CA PHE A 326 -6.59 12.06 5.57
C PHE A 326 -6.87 13.54 5.90
N ALA A 327 -6.29 14.48 5.15
CA ALA A 327 -6.54 15.91 5.30
C ALA A 327 -8.01 16.27 5.05
N LEU A 328 -8.63 15.69 4.03
CA LEU A 328 -10.06 15.87 3.75
C LEU A 328 -10.92 15.41 4.94
N GLN A 329 -10.57 14.28 5.58
CA GLN A 329 -11.26 13.80 6.77
C GLN A 329 -11.06 14.72 7.98
N LEU A 330 -9.84 15.23 8.20
CA LEU A 330 -9.58 16.17 9.29
C LEU A 330 -10.39 17.45 9.12
N VAL A 331 -10.46 17.98 7.89
CA VAL A 331 -11.30 19.15 7.59
C VAL A 331 -12.77 18.85 7.90
N ALA A 332 -13.27 17.68 7.49
CA ALA A 332 -14.64 17.28 7.80
C ALA A 332 -14.91 17.09 9.30
N PHE A 333 -13.97 16.52 10.04
CA PHE A 333 -14.05 16.42 11.50
C PHE A 333 -14.16 17.80 12.15
N PHE A 334 -13.31 18.75 11.74
CA PHE A 334 -13.39 20.11 12.28
C PHE A 334 -14.70 20.81 11.89
N ILE A 335 -15.20 20.60 10.68
CA ILE A 335 -16.53 21.09 10.30
C ILE A 335 -17.60 20.47 11.21
N GLN A 336 -17.56 19.16 11.45
CA GLN A 336 -18.54 18.48 12.31
C GLN A 336 -18.49 18.96 13.77
N VAL A 337 -17.30 19.23 14.31
CA VAL A 337 -17.13 19.72 15.69
C VAL A 337 -17.53 21.19 15.82
N PHE A 338 -17.18 22.03 14.84
CA PHE A 338 -17.40 23.48 14.93
C PHE A 338 -18.68 23.98 14.26
N THR A 339 -19.40 23.12 13.53
CA THR A 339 -20.69 23.43 12.92
C THR A 339 -21.71 22.35 13.27
N THR A 340 -23.00 22.70 13.39
CA THR A 340 -24.08 21.73 13.64
C THR A 340 -24.40 20.86 12.41
N HIS A 341 -23.54 20.82 11.41
CA HIS A 341 -23.72 20.02 10.20
C HIS A 341 -23.00 18.68 10.32
N ASN A 342 -23.77 17.59 10.25
CA ASN A 342 -23.25 16.23 10.19
C ASN A 342 -22.66 15.95 8.79
N PHE A 343 -21.46 16.46 8.51
CA PHE A 343 -20.71 16.09 7.32
C PHE A 343 -19.65 15.04 7.68
N THR A 344 -20.00 13.77 7.56
CA THR A 344 -19.06 12.65 7.71
C THR A 344 -18.72 12.08 6.34
N PRO A 345 -17.62 12.50 5.68
CA PRO A 345 -17.12 11.78 4.53
C PRO A 345 -16.82 10.35 5.00
N ASN A 346 -17.50 9.41 4.38
CA ASN A 346 -17.38 7.99 4.69
C ASN A 346 -16.12 7.43 4.02
N ILE A 347 -14.96 7.87 4.52
CA ILE A 347 -13.64 7.39 4.09
C ILE A 347 -13.02 6.56 5.21
N ALA A 348 -12.67 5.32 4.87
CA ALA A 348 -12.15 4.32 5.81
C ALA A 348 -10.66 4.55 6.16
N ASN A 349 -10.33 5.67 6.80
CA ASN A 349 -8.95 6.00 7.15
C ASN A 349 -8.29 4.99 8.10
N THR A 350 -9.07 4.44 9.03
CA THR A 350 -8.57 3.40 9.94
C THR A 350 -8.16 2.16 9.16
N ALA A 351 -8.92 1.78 8.13
CA ALA A 351 -8.55 0.68 7.24
C ALA A 351 -7.22 0.95 6.51
N HIS A 352 -6.97 2.19 6.06
CA HIS A 352 -5.72 2.55 5.39
C HIS A 352 -4.50 2.46 6.32
N ILE A 353 -4.62 3.04 7.52
CA ILE A 353 -3.55 3.02 8.52
C ILE A 353 -3.28 1.58 8.97
N ALA A 354 -4.34 0.84 9.32
CA ALA A 354 -4.26 -0.56 9.68
C ALA A 354 -3.61 -1.40 8.56
N GLY A 355 -3.98 -1.13 7.31
CA GLY A 355 -3.44 -1.78 6.14
C GLY A 355 -1.92 -1.66 6.09
N VAL A 356 -1.38 -0.42 6.16
CA VAL A 356 0.07 -0.19 6.18
C VAL A 356 0.76 -1.01 7.27
N PHE A 357 0.25 -0.97 8.51
CA PHE A 357 0.84 -1.73 9.62
C PHE A 357 0.79 -3.24 9.41
N ILE A 358 -0.33 -3.78 8.93
CA ILE A 358 -0.48 -5.21 8.64
C ILE A 358 0.50 -5.63 7.53
N GLY A 359 0.60 -4.85 6.45
CA GLY A 359 1.54 -5.12 5.36
C GLY A 359 3.00 -5.14 5.83
N VAL A 360 3.37 -4.11 6.59
CA VAL A 360 4.69 -3.97 7.21
C VAL A 360 5.01 -5.12 8.18
N PHE A 361 4.01 -5.60 8.93
CA PHE A 361 4.16 -6.74 9.82
C PHE A 361 4.35 -8.05 9.03
N LEU A 362 3.47 -8.32 8.05
CA LEU A 362 3.53 -9.54 7.23
C LEU A 362 4.84 -9.64 6.43
N ALA A 363 5.38 -8.51 5.97
CA ALA A 363 6.66 -8.46 5.26
C ALA A 363 7.84 -9.02 6.06
N ARG A 364 7.79 -8.99 7.39
CA ARG A 364 8.88 -9.50 8.25
C ARG A 364 8.90 -11.03 8.36
N PHE A 365 7.82 -11.72 8.00
CA PHE A 365 7.77 -13.16 8.08
C PHE A 365 8.45 -13.80 6.87
N LYS A 366 9.40 -14.72 7.12
CA LYS A 366 10.06 -15.53 6.08
C LYS A 366 9.08 -16.27 5.18
N TYR A 367 7.89 -16.61 5.70
CA TYR A 367 6.85 -17.24 4.92
C TYR A 367 6.43 -16.40 3.69
N PHE A 368 6.39 -15.07 3.81
CA PHE A 368 6.05 -14.16 2.71
C PHE A 368 7.27 -13.67 1.92
N ALA A 369 8.45 -14.26 2.10
CA ALA A 369 9.61 -13.97 1.25
C ALA A 369 9.46 -14.56 -0.16
N GLN A 370 10.22 -14.01 -1.10
CA GLN A 370 10.35 -14.49 -2.48
C GLN A 370 10.71 -15.97 -2.49
N ARG A 371 10.06 -16.74 -3.37
CA ARG A 371 10.42 -18.13 -3.59
C ARG A 371 11.59 -18.21 -4.56
N VAL A 372 12.68 -18.77 -4.10
CA VAL A 372 13.76 -19.26 -4.96
C VAL A 372 13.38 -20.62 -5.55
N CYS A 373 13.91 -20.97 -6.72
CA CYS A 373 13.80 -22.33 -7.25
C CYS A 373 14.43 -23.31 -6.24
N LYS A 374 14.06 -24.59 -6.31
CA LYS A 374 14.68 -25.66 -5.52
C LYS A 374 15.29 -26.66 -6.48
#